data_AF-A0A2E5AEZ9-F1
#
_entry.id   AF-A0A2E5AEZ9-F1
#
_cell.length_a   1.000
_cell.length_b   1.000
_cell.length_c   1.000
_cell.angle_alpha   90.00
_cell.angle_beta   90.00
_cell.angle_gamma   90.00
#
_symmetry.space_group_name_H-M   'P 1'
#
loop_
_entity.id
_entity.type
_entity.pdbx_description
1 polymer ?
#
loop_
_entity_poly.entity_id
_entity_poly.type
_entity_poly.pdbx_seq_one_letter_code
_entity_poly.pdbx_strand_id
1 'polypeptide(L)'
;MVMELLGLAGLSALVASGAGYAGRWGWRGWRARLDGDGTGETPLVLPPFRPITPRAFVSSNDQGAFGEALSCVMMAAEGWRPINGKPGPGPQGVDGIFVRMGEAGFEARLIETKTNASRYAARQMSDAKLGEDLTRLYLTCGDPVLGKLYARLYKGLAEGDAAIRKQLWRHHLARGVTEQVSLDRAGEADGPVRLVQSHVFLEALAAGLDELDRGRRYWTGLYPS
;
A
#
# COMPACT_ATOMS: atom_id res chain seq x y z
N MET A 1 -3.59 18.79 -24.28
CA MET A 1 -4.72 18.58 -23.34
C MET A 1 -4.81 17.09 -22.98
N VAL A 2 -3.78 16.56 -22.30
CA VAL A 2 -3.63 15.11 -21.97
C VAL A 2 -3.21 14.90 -20.50
N MET A 3 -3.17 15.97 -19.69
CA MET A 3 -2.68 15.93 -18.29
C MET A 3 -3.79 15.89 -17.22
N GLU A 4 -5.04 15.55 -17.58
CA GLU A 4 -6.17 15.55 -16.61
C GLU A 4 -6.67 14.14 -16.22
N LEU A 5 -6.08 13.06 -16.71
CA LEU A 5 -6.64 11.70 -16.54
C LEU A 5 -5.82 10.75 -15.63
N LEU A 6 -4.80 11.24 -14.93
CA LEU A 6 -4.12 10.48 -13.89
C LEU A 6 -4.69 10.87 -12.52
N GLY A 7 -5.87 10.33 -12.19
CA GLY A 7 -6.36 10.34 -10.81
C GLY A 7 -5.40 9.63 -9.86
N LEU A 8 -5.59 9.76 -8.55
CA LEU A 8 -4.74 9.18 -7.50
C LEU A 8 -4.51 7.65 -7.61
N ALA A 9 -5.39 6.91 -8.31
CA ALA A 9 -5.14 5.51 -8.69
C ALA A 9 -3.92 5.34 -9.62
N GLY A 10 -3.70 6.30 -10.51
CA GLY A 10 -2.48 6.45 -11.29
C GLY A 10 -1.28 6.83 -10.42
N LEU A 11 -1.47 7.52 -9.29
CA LEU A 11 -0.42 7.84 -8.32
C LEU A 11 -0.01 6.61 -7.50
N SER A 12 -0.89 5.65 -7.21
CA SER A 12 -0.50 4.35 -6.65
C SER A 12 0.42 3.58 -7.63
N ALA A 13 0.13 3.64 -8.94
CA ALA A 13 0.97 3.07 -9.99
C ALA A 13 2.24 3.90 -10.26
N LEU A 14 2.21 5.23 -10.13
CA LEU A 14 3.36 6.14 -10.29
C LEU A 14 4.25 6.16 -9.04
N VAL A 15 3.71 5.88 -7.86
CA VAL A 15 4.47 5.60 -6.63
C VAL A 15 4.98 4.17 -6.67
N ALA A 16 4.27 3.19 -7.24
CA ALA A 16 4.83 1.85 -7.45
C ALA A 16 5.95 1.83 -8.51
N SER A 17 5.82 2.61 -9.59
CA SER A 17 6.82 2.71 -10.67
C SER A 17 7.91 3.73 -10.36
N GLY A 18 7.55 4.81 -9.65
CA GLY A 18 8.43 5.90 -9.25
C GLY A 18 9.07 5.71 -7.89
N ALA A 19 8.57 4.87 -6.98
CA ALA A 19 9.34 4.48 -5.78
C ALA A 19 10.58 3.65 -6.15
N GLY A 20 10.62 3.06 -7.35
CA GLY A 20 11.87 2.51 -7.91
C GLY A 20 12.91 3.57 -8.27
N TYR A 21 12.51 4.81 -8.57
CA TYR A 21 13.40 5.89 -9.00
C TYR A 21 13.47 7.07 -8.02
N ALA A 22 12.36 7.71 -7.64
CA ALA A 22 12.28 8.73 -6.58
C ALA A 22 12.52 8.15 -5.17
N GLY A 23 12.08 6.91 -4.92
CA GLY A 23 12.41 6.20 -3.69
C GLY A 23 13.91 5.93 -3.57
N ARG A 24 14.66 5.78 -4.67
CA ARG A 24 16.11 5.58 -4.65
C ARG A 24 16.90 6.83 -4.23
N TRP A 25 16.36 8.04 -4.41
CA TRP A 25 17.00 9.30 -4.04
C TRP A 25 16.53 9.79 -2.66
N GLY A 26 15.22 9.70 -2.37
CA GLY A 26 14.69 9.98 -1.04
C GLY A 26 15.19 9.00 0.03
N TRP A 27 15.24 7.70 -0.29
CA TRP A 27 15.80 6.67 0.61
C TRP A 27 17.29 6.84 0.80
N ARG A 28 18.09 7.20 -0.22
CA ARG A 28 19.53 7.45 -0.01
C ARG A 28 19.79 8.67 0.88
N GLY A 29 19.00 9.73 0.76
CA GLY A 29 19.12 10.91 1.64
C GLY A 29 18.75 10.60 3.09
N TRP A 30 17.74 9.74 3.31
CA TRP A 30 17.36 9.26 4.64
C TRP A 30 18.32 8.20 5.19
N ARG A 31 18.80 7.28 4.35
CA ARG A 31 19.76 6.22 4.72
C ARG A 31 21.13 6.80 5.03
N ALA A 32 21.62 7.80 4.29
CA ALA A 32 22.85 8.53 4.64
C ALA A 32 22.74 9.33 5.96
N ARG A 33 21.51 9.59 6.44
CA ARG A 33 21.24 10.18 7.77
C ARG A 33 21.13 9.14 8.88
N LEU A 34 20.96 7.87 8.52
CA LEU A 34 20.88 6.72 9.45
C LEU A 34 22.20 5.93 9.50
N ASP A 35 22.97 5.96 8.41
CA ASP A 35 24.29 5.33 8.24
C ASP A 35 25.41 6.35 8.54
N GLY A 36 25.16 7.40 9.34
CA GLY A 36 26.18 8.37 9.71
C GLY A 36 27.37 7.67 10.35
N ASP A 37 28.57 7.92 9.81
CA ASP A 37 29.83 7.31 10.25
C ASP A 37 30.13 7.66 11.72
N GLY A 38 29.59 6.85 12.65
CA GLY A 38 30.13 6.44 13.96
C GLY A 38 30.84 7.46 14.87
N THR A 39 30.78 8.76 14.60
CA THR A 39 31.62 9.76 15.24
C THR A 39 30.78 11.01 15.53
N GLY A 40 29.86 10.86 16.49
CA GLY A 40 29.12 11.98 17.09
C GLY A 40 27.71 12.17 16.55
N GLU A 41 26.85 11.16 16.69
CA GLU A 41 25.44 11.31 16.34
C GLU A 41 24.67 11.94 17.51
N THR A 42 24.27 13.19 17.33
CA THR A 42 23.04 13.67 17.96
C THR A 42 21.94 12.69 17.55
N PRO A 43 21.22 12.03 18.47
CA PRO A 43 20.16 11.10 18.11
C PRO A 43 19.23 11.77 17.11
N LEU A 44 18.85 11.06 16.04
CA LEU A 44 17.85 11.55 15.11
C LEU A 44 16.52 11.66 15.88
N VAL A 45 16.27 12.83 16.49
CA VAL A 45 15.01 13.12 17.17
C VAL A 45 13.99 13.37 16.07
N LEU A 46 13.16 12.35 15.79
CA LEU A 46 12.01 12.53 14.93
C LEU A 46 11.08 13.57 15.58
N PRO A 47 10.54 14.52 14.80
CA PRO A 47 9.55 15.44 15.33
C PRO A 47 8.37 14.65 15.92
N PRO A 48 7.64 15.23 16.91
CA PRO A 48 6.45 14.61 17.44
C PRO A 48 5.45 14.38 16.31
N PHE A 49 4.84 13.19 16.30
CA PHE A 49 3.88 12.79 15.28
C PHE A 49 2.78 13.83 15.11
N ARG A 50 2.52 14.24 13.85
CA ARG A 50 1.40 15.12 13.52
C ARG A 50 0.19 14.33 13.02
N PRO A 51 -0.94 14.31 13.76
CA PRO A 51 -2.14 13.59 13.35
C PRO A 51 -2.65 14.03 11.98
N ILE A 52 -2.89 13.07 11.10
CA ILE A 52 -3.60 13.30 9.83
C ILE A 52 -5.07 12.92 10.01
N THR A 53 -5.96 13.89 9.85
CA THR A 53 -7.40 13.68 9.98
C THR A 53 -8.05 13.52 8.60
N PRO A 54 -9.28 12.94 8.51
CA PRO A 54 -10.03 12.89 7.26
C PRO A 54 -10.20 14.25 6.57
N ARG A 55 -10.18 15.36 7.32
CA ARG A 55 -10.33 16.72 6.77
C ARG A 55 -9.10 17.20 5.97
N ALA A 56 -7.98 16.49 6.07
CA ALA A 56 -6.79 16.76 5.28
C ALA A 56 -6.94 16.34 3.80
N PHE A 57 -8.02 15.62 3.47
CA PHE A 57 -8.29 15.12 2.12
C PHE A 57 -9.50 15.82 1.51
N VAL A 58 -9.46 16.02 0.19
CA VAL A 58 -10.56 16.63 -0.56
C VAL A 58 -11.76 15.69 -0.66
N SER A 59 -11.53 14.38 -0.79
CA SER A 59 -12.59 13.36 -0.79
C SER A 59 -12.20 12.10 -0.01
N SER A 60 -13.21 11.28 0.30
CA SER A 60 -13.00 9.95 0.90
C SER A 60 -12.21 9.00 -0.02
N ASN A 61 -12.30 9.20 -1.34
CA ASN A 61 -11.56 8.39 -2.30
C ASN A 61 -10.07 8.74 -2.26
N ASP A 62 -9.73 10.02 -2.09
CA ASP A 62 -8.34 10.46 -1.96
C ASP A 62 -7.72 9.95 -0.66
N GLN A 63 -8.51 9.95 0.42
CA GLN A 63 -8.13 9.32 1.68
C GLN A 63 -7.87 7.81 1.51
N GLY A 64 -8.74 7.10 0.78
CA GLY A 64 -8.56 5.68 0.46
C GLY A 64 -7.27 5.41 -0.33
N ALA A 65 -7.04 6.21 -1.38
CA ALA A 65 -5.83 6.10 -2.19
C ALA A 65 -4.55 6.43 -1.40
N PHE A 66 -4.61 7.38 -0.47
CA PHE A 66 -3.52 7.63 0.47
C PHE A 66 -3.23 6.40 1.36
N GLY A 67 -4.28 5.71 1.82
CA GLY A 67 -4.16 4.44 2.52
C GLY A 67 -3.46 3.38 1.69
N GLU A 68 -3.90 3.17 0.43
CA GLU A 68 -3.26 2.22 -0.49
C GLU A 68 -1.76 2.55 -0.69
N ALA A 69 -1.43 3.83 -0.88
CA ALA A 69 -0.06 4.29 -1.01
C ALA A 69 0.77 4.04 0.27
N LEU A 70 0.18 4.22 1.44
CA LEU A 70 0.81 3.92 2.73
C LEU A 70 1.13 2.42 2.87
N SER A 71 0.19 1.53 2.52
CA SER A 71 0.43 0.09 2.43
C SER A 71 1.62 -0.22 1.51
N CYS A 72 1.67 0.39 0.32
CA CYS A 72 2.78 0.20 -0.62
C CYS A 72 4.13 0.62 -0.04
N VAL A 73 4.22 1.77 0.62
CA VAL A 73 5.46 2.26 1.23
C VAL A 73 5.92 1.35 2.37
N MET A 74 5.00 0.92 3.24
CA MET A 74 5.31 -0.01 4.33
C MET A 74 5.83 -1.36 3.81
N MET A 75 5.16 -1.93 2.80
CA MET A 75 5.58 -3.18 2.18
C MET A 75 6.93 -3.06 1.45
N ALA A 76 7.16 -1.94 0.75
CA ALA A 76 8.42 -1.69 0.07
C ALA A 76 9.60 -1.55 1.05
N ALA A 77 9.38 -0.93 2.21
CA ALA A 77 10.38 -0.83 3.27
C ALA A 77 10.80 -2.20 3.83
N GLU A 78 9.89 -3.18 3.76
CA GLU A 78 10.15 -4.59 4.11
C GLU A 78 10.66 -5.45 2.92
N GLY A 79 11.00 -4.81 1.80
CA GLY A 79 11.59 -5.48 0.63
C GLY A 79 10.59 -6.20 -0.29
N TRP A 80 9.30 -5.95 -0.12
CA TRP A 80 8.26 -6.47 -1.01
C TRP A 80 8.11 -5.63 -2.27
N ARG A 81 7.74 -6.26 -3.38
CA ARG A 81 7.51 -5.59 -4.66
C ARG A 81 6.01 -5.57 -4.98
N PRO A 82 5.42 -4.40 -5.24
CA PRO A 82 4.04 -4.33 -5.69
C PRO A 82 3.92 -4.85 -7.13
N ILE A 83 2.80 -5.52 -7.43
CA ILE A 83 2.34 -5.80 -8.79
C ILE A 83 0.92 -5.26 -8.95
N ASN A 84 0.46 -5.11 -10.20
CA ASN A 84 -0.83 -4.50 -10.46
C ASN A 84 -1.98 -5.33 -9.85
N GLY A 85 -2.83 -4.70 -9.04
CA GLY A 85 -4.01 -5.32 -8.43
C GLY A 85 -5.33 -4.96 -9.09
N LYS A 86 -5.34 -4.04 -10.07
CA LYS A 86 -6.55 -3.48 -10.67
C LYS A 86 -6.61 -3.77 -12.17
N PRO A 87 -7.60 -4.54 -12.68
CA PRO A 87 -7.65 -4.97 -14.08
C PRO A 87 -8.03 -3.85 -15.07
N GLY A 88 -8.41 -2.67 -14.57
CA GLY A 88 -8.77 -1.51 -15.39
C GLY A 88 -8.90 -0.23 -14.55
N PRO A 89 -9.27 0.91 -15.16
CA PRO A 89 -9.49 2.16 -14.44
C PRO A 89 -10.70 2.03 -13.52
N GLY A 90 -10.49 2.22 -12.21
CA GLY A 90 -11.56 2.20 -11.21
C GLY A 90 -11.16 1.52 -9.90
N PRO A 91 -12.09 1.40 -8.94
CA PRO A 91 -11.83 0.84 -7.61
C PRO A 91 -11.91 -0.69 -7.58
N GLN A 92 -12.17 -1.35 -8.72
CA GLN A 92 -12.33 -2.80 -8.75
C GLN A 92 -10.98 -3.50 -8.80
N GLY A 93 -10.83 -4.55 -8.00
CA GLY A 93 -9.64 -5.37 -7.92
C GLY A 93 -9.19 -5.55 -6.47
N VAL A 94 -7.91 -5.85 -6.31
CA VAL A 94 -7.24 -5.98 -5.01
C VAL A 94 -6.46 -4.68 -4.75
N ASP A 95 -6.64 -4.07 -3.57
CA ASP A 95 -5.99 -2.81 -3.22
C ASP A 95 -4.46 -2.90 -3.32
N GLY A 96 -3.87 -4.02 -2.90
CA GLY A 96 -2.45 -4.29 -3.08
C GLY A 96 -2.12 -5.77 -3.25
N ILE A 97 -1.30 -6.08 -4.25
CA ILE A 97 -0.67 -7.40 -4.42
C ILE A 97 0.84 -7.20 -4.34
N PHE A 98 1.47 -7.86 -3.37
CA PHE A 98 2.89 -7.73 -3.11
C PHE A 98 3.56 -9.09 -3.18
N VAL A 99 4.69 -9.15 -3.87
CA VAL A 99 5.48 -10.37 -4.06
C VAL A 99 6.90 -10.20 -3.58
N ARG A 100 7.49 -11.28 -3.07
CA ARG A 100 8.89 -11.34 -2.69
C ARG A 100 9.43 -12.73 -3.04
N MET A 101 10.70 -12.77 -3.43
CA MET A 101 11.45 -14.03 -3.50
C MET A 101 12.25 -14.17 -2.21
N GLY A 102 11.87 -15.13 -1.38
CA GLY A 102 12.64 -15.54 -0.21
C GLY A 102 13.50 -16.77 -0.51
N GLU A 103 14.27 -17.21 0.47
CA GLU A 103 15.10 -18.43 0.38
C GLU A 103 14.23 -19.69 0.16
N ALA A 104 13.03 -19.71 0.74
CA ALA A 104 12.04 -20.77 0.55
C ALA A 104 11.23 -20.63 -0.76
N GLY A 105 11.56 -19.63 -1.60
CA GLY A 105 10.90 -19.39 -2.88
C GLY A 105 9.93 -18.20 -2.86
N PHE A 106 8.90 -18.30 -3.71
CA PHE A 106 7.95 -17.22 -3.95
C PHE A 106 6.98 -17.04 -2.77
N GLU A 107 6.84 -15.81 -2.29
CA GLU A 107 5.80 -15.42 -1.33
C GLU A 107 4.92 -14.30 -1.91
N ALA A 108 3.65 -14.27 -1.49
CA ALA A 108 2.73 -13.21 -1.84
C ALA A 108 1.87 -12.74 -0.65
N ARG A 109 1.52 -11.45 -0.68
CA ARG A 109 0.54 -10.83 0.21
C ARG A 109 -0.51 -10.11 -0.64
N LEU A 110 -1.77 -10.47 -0.42
CA LEU A 110 -2.93 -9.77 -0.99
C LEU A 110 -3.55 -8.97 0.15
N ILE A 111 -3.51 -7.64 0.01
CA ILE A 111 -3.88 -6.72 1.08
C ILE A 111 -5.10 -5.92 0.64
N GLU A 112 -6.16 -5.99 1.42
CA GLU A 112 -7.25 -5.02 1.39
C GLU A 112 -6.91 -3.87 2.33
N THR A 113 -7.05 -2.64 1.85
CA THR A 113 -6.72 -1.44 2.63
C THR A 113 -7.98 -0.70 3.04
N LYS A 114 -8.03 -0.29 4.32
CA LYS A 114 -9.04 0.62 4.85
C LYS A 114 -8.37 1.74 5.62
N THR A 115 -8.96 2.93 5.57
CA THR A 115 -8.51 4.08 6.34
C THR A 115 -9.56 4.46 7.37
N ASN A 116 -9.11 4.70 8.61
CA ASN A 116 -9.96 5.11 9.73
C ASN A 116 -11.16 4.16 9.90
N ALA A 117 -12.38 4.70 10.00
CA ALA A 117 -13.61 3.92 10.23
C ALA A 117 -14.25 3.32 8.96
N SER A 118 -13.55 3.31 7.81
CA SER A 118 -14.09 2.75 6.56
C SER A 118 -14.50 1.28 6.72
N ARG A 119 -15.71 0.94 6.26
CA ARG A 119 -16.24 -0.42 6.38
C ARG A 119 -15.46 -1.40 5.51
N TYR A 120 -15.29 -2.61 6.03
CA TYR A 120 -14.74 -3.76 5.30
C TYR A 120 -15.86 -4.77 5.05
N ALA A 121 -15.85 -5.41 3.89
CA ALA A 121 -16.76 -6.50 3.58
C ALA A 121 -15.94 -7.76 3.23
N ALA A 122 -16.04 -8.81 4.06
CA ALA A 122 -15.27 -10.04 3.93
C ALA A 122 -15.28 -10.65 2.52
N ARG A 123 -16.45 -10.62 1.85
CA ARG A 123 -16.63 -11.08 0.47
C ARG A 123 -15.59 -10.51 -0.52
N GLN A 124 -15.07 -9.31 -0.28
CA GLN A 124 -14.07 -8.67 -1.15
C GLN A 124 -12.73 -9.43 -1.17
N MET A 125 -12.38 -10.10 -0.07
CA MET A 125 -11.16 -10.90 0.07
C MET A 125 -11.42 -12.40 0.17
N SER A 126 -12.62 -12.85 -0.20
CA SER A 126 -12.90 -14.28 -0.38
C SER A 126 -12.04 -14.86 -1.51
N ASP A 127 -11.64 -16.13 -1.41
CA ASP A 127 -10.85 -16.80 -2.46
C ASP A 127 -11.56 -16.78 -3.81
N ALA A 128 -12.89 -16.95 -3.82
CA ALA A 128 -13.70 -16.88 -5.03
C ALA A 128 -13.57 -15.51 -5.71
N LYS A 129 -13.75 -14.42 -4.96
CA LYS A 129 -13.66 -13.06 -5.49
C LYS A 129 -12.25 -12.72 -5.96
N LEU A 130 -11.24 -13.10 -5.19
CA LEU A 130 -9.84 -12.90 -5.57
C LEU A 130 -9.46 -13.72 -6.81
N GLY A 131 -10.01 -14.93 -6.95
CA GLY A 131 -9.86 -15.75 -8.14
C GLY A 131 -10.42 -15.08 -9.39
N GLU A 132 -11.60 -14.46 -9.29
CA GLU A 132 -12.18 -13.66 -10.38
C GLU A 132 -11.30 -12.46 -10.75
N ASP A 133 -10.79 -11.73 -9.76
CA ASP A 133 -9.92 -10.56 -9.99
C ASP A 133 -8.59 -10.96 -10.63
N LEU A 134 -7.95 -12.01 -10.13
CA LEU A 134 -6.71 -12.55 -10.70
C LEU A 134 -6.91 -13.06 -12.13
N THR A 135 -8.07 -13.65 -12.42
CA THR A 135 -8.43 -14.06 -13.78
C THR A 135 -8.56 -12.85 -14.71
N ARG A 136 -9.24 -11.79 -14.26
CA ARG A 136 -9.34 -10.54 -15.03
C ARG A 136 -7.97 -9.92 -15.27
N LEU A 137 -7.13 -9.84 -14.22
CA LEU A 137 -5.76 -9.33 -14.32
C LEU A 137 -4.91 -10.13 -15.30
N TYR A 138 -5.00 -11.47 -15.26
CA TYR A 138 -4.35 -12.34 -16.22
C TYR A 138 -4.75 -12.02 -17.66
N LEU A 139 -6.05 -11.88 -17.91
CA LEU A 139 -6.59 -11.63 -19.25
C LEU A 139 -6.27 -10.23 -19.78
N THR A 140 -6.11 -9.23 -18.92
CA THR A 140 -5.92 -7.83 -19.34
C THR A 140 -4.48 -7.32 -19.26
N CYS A 141 -3.56 -8.02 -18.57
CA CYS A 141 -2.23 -7.47 -18.31
C CYS A 141 -1.31 -7.33 -19.52
N GLY A 142 -1.51 -8.14 -20.58
CA GLY A 142 -0.68 -8.13 -21.79
C GLY A 142 0.80 -8.54 -21.62
N ASP A 143 1.28 -8.73 -20.39
CA ASP A 143 2.65 -9.13 -20.04
C ASP A 143 2.68 -10.63 -19.69
N PRO A 144 3.41 -11.47 -20.46
CA PRO A 144 3.48 -12.91 -20.22
C PRO A 144 4.11 -13.31 -18.88
N VAL A 145 5.07 -12.54 -18.36
CA VAL A 145 5.72 -12.82 -17.07
C VAL A 145 4.75 -12.51 -15.94
N LEU A 146 4.08 -11.36 -16.01
CA LEU A 146 3.08 -10.97 -15.04
C LEU A 146 1.85 -11.89 -15.08
N GLY A 147 1.44 -12.34 -16.27
CA GLY A 147 0.40 -13.36 -16.44
C GLY A 147 0.73 -14.67 -15.72
N LYS A 148 1.97 -15.15 -15.81
CA LYS A 148 2.41 -16.34 -15.05
C LYS A 148 2.33 -16.14 -13.54
N LEU A 149 2.62 -14.93 -13.06
CA LEU A 149 2.48 -14.59 -11.64
C LEU A 149 1.01 -14.63 -11.20
N TYR A 150 0.08 -14.02 -11.95
CA TYR A 150 -1.35 -14.10 -11.61
C TYR A 150 -1.88 -15.54 -11.64
N ALA A 151 -1.49 -16.33 -12.62
CA ALA A 151 -1.88 -17.74 -12.70
C ALA A 151 -1.34 -18.54 -11.49
N ARG A 152 -0.10 -18.28 -11.06
CA ARG A 152 0.47 -18.88 -9.84
C ARG A 152 -0.29 -18.46 -8.59
N LEU A 153 -0.66 -17.18 -8.47
CA LEU A 153 -1.46 -16.68 -7.35
C LEU A 153 -2.84 -17.33 -7.30
N TYR A 154 -3.51 -17.43 -8.44
CA TYR A 154 -4.81 -18.08 -8.57
C TYR A 154 -4.74 -19.54 -8.11
N LYS A 155 -3.77 -20.28 -8.63
CA LYS A 155 -3.56 -21.69 -8.27
C LYS A 155 -3.27 -21.85 -6.77
N GLY A 156 -2.35 -21.05 -6.23
CA GLY A 156 -1.97 -21.16 -4.82
C GLY A 156 -3.11 -20.77 -3.87
N LEU A 157 -3.97 -19.79 -4.21
CA LEU A 157 -5.19 -19.51 -3.44
C LEU A 157 -6.13 -20.71 -3.43
N ALA A 158 -6.39 -21.30 -4.59
CA ALA A 158 -7.28 -22.47 -4.71
C ALA A 158 -6.77 -23.69 -3.93
N GLU A 159 -5.45 -23.87 -3.86
CA GLU A 159 -4.80 -24.97 -3.15
C GLU A 159 -4.56 -24.68 -1.65
N GLY A 160 -4.71 -23.42 -1.22
CA GLY A 160 -4.41 -23.01 0.15
C GLY A 160 -2.90 -22.95 0.46
N ASP A 161 -2.09 -22.50 -0.51
CA ASP A 161 -0.64 -22.34 -0.35
C ASP A 161 -0.31 -21.32 0.74
N ALA A 162 0.39 -21.78 1.79
CA ALA A 162 0.78 -20.96 2.94
C ALA A 162 1.73 -19.78 2.58
N ALA A 163 2.36 -19.82 1.40
CA ALA A 163 3.18 -18.75 0.87
C ALA A 163 2.35 -17.54 0.41
N ILE A 164 1.05 -17.73 0.13
CA ILE A 164 0.10 -16.70 -0.26
C ILE A 164 -0.78 -16.39 0.94
N ARG A 165 -0.70 -15.15 1.44
CA ARG A 165 -1.53 -14.72 2.58
C ARG A 165 -2.39 -13.54 2.20
N LYS A 166 -3.61 -13.54 2.75
CA LYS A 166 -4.57 -12.46 2.62
C LYS A 166 -4.60 -11.66 3.91
N GLN A 167 -4.66 -10.34 3.81
CA GLN A 167 -4.66 -9.48 4.99
C GLN A 167 -5.61 -8.30 4.81
N LEU A 168 -6.22 -7.87 5.91
CA LEU A 168 -6.89 -6.58 6.03
C LEU A 168 -5.98 -5.63 6.79
N TRP A 169 -5.66 -4.50 6.17
CA TRP A 169 -4.87 -3.43 6.79
C TRP A 169 -5.76 -2.22 7.03
N ARG A 170 -5.86 -1.78 8.28
CA ARG A 170 -6.60 -0.58 8.66
C ARG A 170 -5.64 0.49 9.17
N HIS A 171 -5.49 1.56 8.41
CA HIS A 171 -4.67 2.71 8.79
C HIS A 171 -5.48 3.71 9.61
N HIS A 172 -5.09 3.92 10.86
CA HIS A 172 -5.63 4.96 11.73
C HIS A 172 -4.76 6.20 11.61
N LEU A 173 -5.07 7.04 10.61
CA LEU A 173 -4.23 8.16 10.19
C LEU A 173 -4.00 9.18 11.31
N ALA A 174 -4.99 9.41 12.17
CA ALA A 174 -4.88 10.35 13.28
C ALA A 174 -4.04 9.81 14.46
N ARG A 175 -3.80 8.50 14.51
CA ARG A 175 -3.04 7.83 15.57
C ARG A 175 -1.66 7.38 15.12
N GLY A 176 -1.38 7.41 13.82
CA GLY A 176 -0.11 6.94 13.27
C GLY A 176 0.11 5.43 13.45
N VAL A 177 -0.98 4.64 13.44
CA VAL A 177 -0.92 3.18 13.59
C VAL A 177 -1.67 2.46 12.49
N THR A 178 -1.19 1.28 12.12
CA THR A 178 -1.84 0.35 11.19
C THR A 178 -2.20 -0.92 11.94
N GLU A 179 -3.48 -1.29 11.92
CA GLU A 179 -3.94 -2.62 12.30
C GLU A 179 -3.76 -3.57 11.11
N GLN A 180 -3.16 -4.73 11.35
CA GLN A 180 -2.99 -5.78 10.37
C GLN A 180 -3.67 -7.05 10.89
N VAL A 181 -4.52 -7.65 10.07
CA VAL A 181 -5.29 -8.84 10.39
C VAL A 181 -5.12 -9.83 9.24
N SER A 182 -4.77 -11.08 9.54
CA SER A 182 -4.77 -12.16 8.53
C SER A 182 -6.21 -12.56 8.21
N LEU A 183 -6.45 -13.04 6.99
CA LEU A 183 -7.79 -13.40 6.54
C LEU A 183 -7.87 -14.87 6.12
N ASP A 184 -8.96 -15.53 6.48
CA ASP A 184 -9.28 -16.90 6.06
C ASP A 184 -9.78 -16.96 4.60
N ARG A 185 -10.16 -18.16 4.13
CA ARG A 185 -10.69 -18.37 2.76
C ARG A 185 -11.96 -17.56 2.43
N ALA A 186 -12.82 -17.31 3.41
CA ALA A 186 -14.03 -16.49 3.25
C ALA A 186 -13.72 -14.98 3.25
N GLY A 187 -12.50 -14.60 3.65
CA GLY A 187 -12.09 -13.21 3.83
C GLY A 187 -12.43 -12.68 5.21
N GLU A 188 -12.75 -13.55 6.17
CA GLU A 188 -12.99 -13.19 7.56
C GLU A 188 -11.68 -13.11 8.33
N ALA A 189 -11.68 -12.38 9.45
CA ALA A 189 -10.50 -12.25 10.29
C ALA A 189 -10.07 -13.61 10.87
N ASP A 190 -8.81 -13.99 10.64
CA ASP A 190 -8.20 -15.21 11.11
C ASP A 190 -7.03 -14.89 12.06
N GLY A 191 -7.34 -14.83 13.35
CA GLY A 191 -6.37 -14.58 14.41
C GLY A 191 -6.32 -13.14 14.94
N PRO A 192 -5.28 -12.81 15.72
CA PRO A 192 -5.22 -11.55 16.46
C PRO A 192 -4.91 -10.35 15.55
N VAL A 193 -5.40 -9.17 15.97
CA VAL A 193 -5.03 -7.90 15.35
C VAL A 193 -3.62 -7.52 15.78
N ARG A 194 -2.72 -7.35 14.80
CA ARG A 194 -1.37 -6.82 15.02
C ARG A 194 -1.39 -5.30 14.84
N LEU A 195 -0.89 -4.57 15.84
CA LEU A 195 -0.68 -3.13 15.75
C LEU A 195 0.75 -2.81 15.30
N VAL A 196 0.88 -2.04 14.24
CA VAL A 196 2.15 -1.57 13.69
C VAL A 196 2.21 -0.05 13.77
N GLN A 197 3.31 0.48 14.32
CA GLN A 197 3.57 1.92 14.30
C GLN A 197 3.88 2.35 12.87
N SER A 198 3.05 3.22 12.30
CA SER A 198 3.15 3.65 10.91
C SER A 198 3.32 5.16 10.74
N HIS A 199 3.46 5.89 11.85
CA HIS A 199 3.60 7.35 11.87
C HIS A 199 4.73 7.85 10.94
N VAL A 200 5.93 7.23 10.97
CA VAL A 200 7.07 7.65 10.12
C VAL A 200 6.74 7.56 8.64
N PHE A 201 6.12 6.46 8.20
CA PHE A 201 5.75 6.27 6.80
C PHE A 201 4.65 7.23 6.36
N LEU A 202 3.70 7.47 7.26
CA LEU A 202 2.59 8.39 7.03
C LEU A 202 3.11 9.83 6.91
N GLU A 203 4.03 10.28 7.77
CA GLU A 203 4.62 11.61 7.69
C GLU A 203 5.45 11.80 6.43
N ALA A 204 6.27 10.81 6.07
CA ALA A 204 7.04 10.85 4.83
C ALA A 204 6.13 10.96 3.60
N LEU A 205 5.03 10.21 3.57
CA LEU A 205 4.06 10.24 2.49
C LEU A 205 3.31 11.57 2.42
N ALA A 206 2.89 12.12 3.57
CA ALA A 206 2.19 13.40 3.64
C ALA A 206 3.09 14.57 3.20
N ALA A 207 4.35 14.59 3.63
CA ALA A 207 5.31 15.61 3.20
C ALA A 207 5.54 15.57 1.68
N GLY A 208 5.67 14.37 1.10
CA GLY A 208 5.79 14.23 -0.35
C GLY A 208 4.52 14.70 -1.08
N LEU A 209 3.33 14.46 -0.53
CA LEU A 209 2.08 14.90 -1.12
C LEU A 209 1.89 16.42 -1.04
N ASP A 210 2.29 17.06 0.07
CA ASP A 210 2.32 18.53 0.20
C ASP A 210 3.20 19.18 -0.88
N GLU A 211 4.32 18.54 -1.24
CA GLU A 211 5.22 19.05 -2.28
C GLU A 211 4.64 18.88 -3.70
N LEU A 212 4.00 17.74 -3.97
CA LEU A 212 3.49 17.38 -5.28
C LEU A 212 2.11 17.99 -5.59
N ASP A 213 1.21 18.09 -4.61
CA ASP A 213 -0.15 18.61 -4.77
C ASP A 213 -0.28 20.08 -4.37
N ARG A 214 0.56 20.94 -4.99
CA ARG A 214 0.55 22.40 -4.76
C ARG A 214 -0.80 23.06 -5.07
N GLY A 215 -1.58 22.42 -5.95
CA GLY A 215 -2.92 22.86 -6.34
C GLY A 215 -4.03 22.43 -5.38
N ARG A 216 -3.70 21.68 -4.30
CA ARG A 216 -4.66 21.19 -3.30
C ARG A 216 -5.83 20.41 -3.91
N ARG A 217 -5.58 19.64 -4.97
CA ARG A 217 -6.61 18.89 -5.71
C ARG A 217 -7.09 17.66 -4.94
N TYR A 218 -6.21 17.09 -4.13
CA TYR A 218 -6.41 15.84 -3.41
C TYR A 218 -6.15 16.00 -1.91
N TRP A 219 -5.22 16.89 -1.56
CA TRP A 219 -4.70 17.08 -0.21
C TRP A 219 -4.67 18.54 0.18
N THR A 220 -5.33 18.88 1.30
CA THR A 220 -5.44 20.26 1.79
C THR A 220 -4.29 20.66 2.71
N GLY A 221 -3.56 19.69 3.29
CA GLY A 221 -2.45 19.96 4.22
C GLY A 221 -2.87 20.57 5.55
N LEU A 222 -4.17 20.62 5.84
CA LEU A 222 -4.69 21.15 7.09
C LEU A 222 -4.48 20.13 8.21
N TYR A 223 -3.33 20.24 8.89
CA TYR A 223 -3.17 19.63 10.21
C TYR A 223 -4.15 20.29 11.19
N PRO A 224 -4.73 19.54 12.15
CA PRO A 224 -5.58 20.15 13.16
C PRO A 224 -4.79 21.25 13.89
N SER A 225 -5.39 22.45 13.97
CA SER A 225 -4.95 23.59 14.78
C SER A 225 -5.05 23.29 16.27
#